data_AF-A0AAP5YDP3-F1
#
_entry.id   AF-A0AAP5YDP3-F1
#
_cell.length_a   1.000
_cell.length_b   1.000
_cell.length_c   1.000
_cell.angle_alpha   90.00
_cell.angle_beta   90.00
_cell.angle_gamma   90.00
#
_symmetry.space_group_name_H-M   'P 1'
#
loop_
_entity.id
_entity.type
_entity.pdbx_description
1 polymer ?
#
loop_
_entity_poly.entity_id
_entity_poly.type
_entity_poly.pdbx_seq_one_letter_code
_entity_poly.pdbx_strand_id
1 'polypeptide(L)'
;MKKKLIFALLSPVVLSACSNQQASQMGMRSSSVNMYAQQMSNTQLCETLYYNRSTNQTKVAIGAEFNRRGLNKKWCDNELNKWYLEKFVDSVLPKKKPAPRKPMATIQPASTK
;
A
#
# COMPACT_ATOMS: atom_id res chain seq x y z
N MET A 1 -7.52 43.17 -37.02
CA MET A 1 -6.89 41.84 -37.19
C MET A 1 -7.04 41.04 -35.89
N LYS A 2 -8.06 40.18 -35.78
CA LYS A 2 -8.50 39.51 -34.53
C LYS A 2 -8.24 37.99 -34.52
N LYS A 3 -7.30 37.49 -35.33
CA LYS A 3 -7.08 36.04 -35.55
C LYS A 3 -5.92 35.42 -34.77
N LYS A 4 -5.16 36.19 -33.96
CA LYS A 4 -4.00 35.67 -33.21
C LYS A 4 -4.27 35.32 -31.74
N LEU A 5 -5.53 35.39 -31.29
CA LEU A 5 -5.92 35.14 -29.89
C LEU A 5 -6.67 33.81 -29.68
N ILE A 6 -6.56 32.86 -30.62
CA ILE A 6 -7.23 31.54 -30.52
C ILE A 6 -6.24 30.39 -30.26
N PHE A 7 -4.95 30.56 -30.55
CA PHE A 7 -3.95 29.50 -30.35
C PHE A 7 -3.28 29.48 -28.96
N ALA A 8 -3.53 30.48 -28.12
CA ALA A 8 -2.95 30.57 -26.77
C ALA A 8 -3.85 30.00 -25.65
N LEU A 9 -4.92 29.28 -26.02
CA LEU A 9 -5.92 28.73 -25.09
C LEU A 9 -5.99 27.19 -25.11
N LEU A 10 -4.98 26.52 -25.69
CA LEU A 10 -4.95 25.06 -25.86
C LEU A 10 -3.83 24.33 -25.08
N SER A 11 -3.32 24.91 -24.00
CA SER A 11 -2.43 24.20 -23.06
C SER A 11 -2.50 24.89 -21.70
N PRO A 12 -3.17 24.27 -20.69
CA PRO A 12 -2.61 23.08 -20.05
C PRO A 12 -3.70 22.08 -19.60
N VAL A 13 -4.04 21.09 -20.42
CA VAL A 13 -4.83 19.92 -19.99
C VAL A 13 -4.01 18.65 -20.17
N VAL A 14 -2.76 18.68 -19.71
CA VAL A 14 -1.86 17.51 -19.74
C VAL A 14 -1.37 17.10 -18.35
N LEU A 15 -1.89 17.72 -17.29
CA LEU A 15 -1.47 17.42 -15.90
C LEU A 15 -2.43 16.52 -15.12
N SER A 16 -3.54 16.04 -15.69
CA SER A 16 -4.47 15.12 -15.00
C SER A 16 -4.38 13.66 -15.45
N ALA A 17 -3.38 13.30 -16.26
CA ALA A 17 -3.08 11.90 -16.58
C ALA A 17 -1.91 11.34 -15.74
N CYS A 18 -1.86 11.66 -14.45
CA CYS A 18 -1.20 10.76 -13.50
C CYS A 18 -2.10 9.52 -13.38
N SER A 19 -1.86 8.55 -14.25
CA SER A 19 -2.55 7.27 -14.33
C SER A 19 -2.76 6.68 -12.93
N ASN A 20 -3.99 6.25 -12.60
CA ASN A 20 -4.28 5.47 -11.40
C ASN A 20 -3.42 4.19 -11.30
N GLN A 21 -2.80 3.75 -12.41
CA GLN A 21 -1.84 2.65 -12.46
C GLN A 21 -0.46 3.01 -11.85
N GLN A 22 -0.14 4.29 -11.69
CA GLN A 22 1.01 4.74 -10.91
C GLN A 22 0.74 4.69 -9.40
N ALA A 23 -0.51 4.85 -8.95
CA ALA A 23 -0.84 4.70 -7.53
C ALA A 23 -0.59 3.26 -7.03
N SER A 24 -0.79 2.25 -7.88
CA SER A 24 -0.36 0.87 -7.63
C SER A 24 1.17 0.68 -7.61
N GLN A 25 1.93 1.59 -8.24
CA GLN A 25 3.39 1.68 -8.17
C GLN A 25 3.89 2.63 -7.07
N MET A 26 3.03 3.43 -6.42
CA MET A 26 3.40 4.39 -5.37
C MET A 26 3.66 3.71 -4.01
N GLY A 27 4.33 2.56 -4.04
CA GLY A 27 5.57 2.41 -3.29
C GLY A 27 5.51 2.43 -1.77
N MET A 28 4.35 2.33 -1.13
CA MET A 28 4.28 2.21 0.33
C MET A 28 4.96 0.93 0.86
N ARG A 29 5.30 -0.03 -0.03
CA ARG A 29 6.04 -1.26 0.27
C ARG A 29 7.16 -1.58 -0.73
N SER A 30 7.67 -0.59 -1.48
CA SER A 30 8.68 -0.81 -2.54
C SER A 30 10.01 -1.37 -2.03
N SER A 31 10.27 -1.31 -0.72
CA SER A 31 11.50 -1.83 -0.13
C SER A 31 11.60 -3.36 -0.27
N SER A 32 12.81 -3.83 -0.59
CA SER A 32 13.14 -5.27 -0.64
C SER A 32 12.81 -5.95 0.69
N VAL A 33 12.26 -7.16 0.63
CA VAL A 33 12.06 -8.01 1.82
C VAL A 33 13.35 -8.78 2.10
N ASN A 34 14.11 -8.31 3.10
CA ASN A 34 15.42 -8.87 3.46
C ASN A 34 15.37 -9.78 4.71
N MET A 35 14.30 -10.54 4.86
CA MET A 35 14.08 -11.45 6.00
C MET A 35 13.76 -12.86 5.52
N TYR A 36 14.00 -13.88 6.34
CA TYR A 36 13.75 -15.27 5.97
C TYR A 36 12.28 -15.50 5.64
N ALA A 37 12.00 -16.41 4.70
CA ALA A 37 10.63 -16.73 4.28
C ALA A 37 9.71 -17.04 5.48
N GLN A 38 10.22 -17.78 6.47
CA GLN A 38 9.52 -18.13 7.71
C GLN A 38 9.07 -16.90 8.53
N GLN A 39 9.79 -15.79 8.44
CA GLN A 39 9.48 -14.55 9.16
C GLN A 39 8.69 -13.56 8.31
N MET A 40 8.56 -13.78 6.99
CA MET A 40 7.76 -12.93 6.12
C MET A 40 6.29 -12.98 6.53
N SER A 41 5.59 -11.85 6.43
CA SER A 41 4.13 -11.82 6.55
C SER A 41 3.47 -12.48 5.34
N ASN A 42 2.20 -12.89 5.49
CA ASN A 42 1.46 -13.52 4.38
C ASN A 42 1.38 -12.59 3.16
N THR A 43 1.24 -11.28 3.37
CA THR A 43 1.28 -10.27 2.31
C THR A 43 2.66 -10.19 1.65
N GLN A 44 3.76 -10.23 2.42
CA GLN A 44 5.11 -10.25 1.85
C GLN A 44 5.36 -11.51 1.01
N LEU A 45 4.88 -12.67 1.45
CA LEU A 45 4.94 -13.92 0.68
C LEU A 45 4.16 -13.79 -0.65
N CYS A 46 2.94 -13.23 -0.61
CA CYS A 46 2.15 -12.95 -1.82
C CYS A 46 2.86 -11.97 -2.78
N GLU A 47 3.38 -10.86 -2.26
CA GLU A 47 4.08 -9.81 -3.02
C GLU A 47 5.36 -10.30 -3.69
N THR A 48 6.15 -11.08 -2.96
CA THR A 48 7.41 -11.64 -3.47
C THR A 48 7.18 -12.79 -4.46
N LEU A 49 6.12 -13.58 -4.28
CA LEU A 49 5.84 -14.72 -5.15
C LEU A 49 5.09 -14.35 -6.44
N TYR A 50 4.09 -13.47 -6.36
CA TYR A 50 3.18 -13.15 -7.49
C TYR A 50 3.29 -11.73 -8.03
N TYR A 51 3.71 -10.76 -7.23
CA TYR A 51 3.71 -9.34 -7.61
C TYR A 51 5.13 -8.74 -7.77
N ASN A 52 6.14 -9.61 -7.96
CA ASN A 52 7.52 -9.25 -8.28
C ASN A 52 8.20 -8.30 -7.29
N ARG A 53 7.85 -8.36 -6.00
CA ARG A 53 8.58 -7.62 -4.96
C ARG A 53 9.98 -8.22 -4.79
N SER A 54 10.99 -7.35 -4.72
CA SER A 54 12.39 -7.75 -4.53
C SER A 54 12.62 -8.42 -3.17
N THR A 55 13.47 -9.44 -3.15
CA THR A 55 13.86 -10.17 -1.95
C THR A 55 15.19 -10.88 -2.18
N ASN A 56 15.96 -11.08 -1.12
CA ASN A 56 17.18 -11.88 -1.13
C ASN A 56 16.93 -13.39 -0.93
N GLN A 57 15.67 -13.79 -0.71
CA GLN A 57 15.29 -15.19 -0.52
C GLN A 57 14.98 -15.87 -1.87
N THR A 58 15.21 -17.17 -1.95
CA THR A 58 14.91 -17.93 -3.18
C THR A 58 13.40 -18.10 -3.34
N LYS A 59 12.91 -18.11 -4.60
CA LYS A 59 11.50 -18.36 -4.91
C LYS A 59 11.00 -19.70 -4.35
N VAL A 60 11.88 -20.70 -4.29
CA VAL A 60 11.57 -22.03 -3.73
C VAL A 60 11.30 -21.94 -2.23
N ALA A 61 12.14 -21.23 -1.46
CA ALA A 61 11.93 -21.05 -0.01
C ALA A 61 10.63 -20.29 0.29
N ILE A 62 10.34 -19.26 -0.52
CA ILE A 62 9.11 -18.47 -0.41
C ILE A 62 7.89 -19.33 -0.76
N GLY A 63 7.95 -20.10 -1.86
CA GLY A 63 6.87 -20.99 -2.27
C GLY A 63 6.61 -22.13 -1.29
N ALA A 64 7.66 -22.69 -0.69
CA ALA A 64 7.55 -23.71 0.35
C ALA A 64 6.82 -23.16 1.58
N GLU A 65 7.20 -21.97 2.05
CA GLU A 65 6.54 -21.32 3.18
C GLU A 65 5.09 -20.93 2.85
N PHE A 66 4.84 -20.44 1.63
CA PHE A 66 3.50 -20.12 1.14
C PHE A 66 2.57 -21.32 1.19
N ASN A 67 3.03 -22.47 0.71
CA ASN A 67 2.29 -23.73 0.76
C ASN A 67 2.17 -24.26 2.19
N ARG A 68 3.23 -24.16 3.02
CA ARG A 68 3.20 -24.56 4.43
C ARG A 68 2.12 -23.81 5.21
N ARG A 69 1.85 -22.55 4.87
CA ARG A 69 0.81 -21.71 5.47
C ARG A 69 -0.58 -21.91 4.87
N GLY A 70 -0.73 -22.78 3.87
CA GLY A 70 -2.01 -23.00 3.18
C GLY A 70 -2.53 -21.76 2.45
N LEU A 71 -1.63 -20.84 2.07
CA LEU A 71 -2.01 -19.64 1.33
C LEU A 71 -2.35 -20.02 -0.11
N ASN A 72 -3.19 -19.21 -0.75
CA ASN A 72 -3.54 -19.39 -2.16
C ASN A 72 -3.59 -18.04 -2.87
N LYS A 73 -3.49 -18.05 -4.20
CA LYS A 73 -3.48 -16.82 -5.00
C LYS A 73 -4.76 -15.99 -4.81
N LYS A 74 -5.93 -16.63 -4.68
CA LYS A 74 -7.20 -15.92 -4.45
C LYS A 74 -7.20 -15.12 -3.15
N TRP A 75 -6.57 -15.65 -2.11
CA TRP A 75 -6.38 -14.96 -0.83
C TRP A 75 -5.48 -13.74 -1.01
N CYS A 76 -4.37 -13.88 -1.75
CA CYS A 76 -3.50 -12.75 -2.08
C CYS A 76 -4.25 -11.65 -2.83
N ASP A 77 -5.04 -12.01 -3.86
CA ASP A 77 -5.82 -11.07 -4.66
C ASP A 77 -6.90 -10.37 -3.81
N ASN A 78 -7.60 -11.10 -2.93
CA ASN A 78 -8.59 -10.52 -2.03
C ASN A 78 -7.97 -9.56 -1.02
N GLU A 79 -6.82 -9.93 -0.44
CA GLU A 79 -6.12 -9.09 0.51
C GLU A 79 -5.63 -7.80 -0.16
N LEU A 80 -5.06 -7.89 -1.36
CA LEU A 80 -4.66 -6.74 -2.17
C LEU A 80 -5.85 -5.81 -2.46
N ASN A 81 -7.00 -6.37 -2.85
CA ASN A 81 -8.22 -5.60 -3.14
C ASN A 81 -8.77 -4.86 -1.91
N LYS A 82 -8.73 -5.46 -0.72
CA LYS A 82 -9.11 -4.75 0.52
C LYS A 82 -8.27 -3.51 0.74
N TRP A 83 -6.95 -3.61 0.55
CA TRP A 83 -6.07 -2.45 0.66
C TRP A 83 -6.42 -1.34 -0.35
N TYR A 84 -6.76 -1.71 -1.59
CA TYR A 84 -7.23 -0.73 -2.58
C TYR A 84 -8.56 -0.09 -2.19
N LEU A 85 -9.51 -0.89 -1.70
CA LEU A 85 -10.81 -0.39 -1.24
C LEU A 85 -10.66 0.54 -0.03
N GLU A 86 -9.86 0.17 0.97
CA GLU A 86 -9.58 1.02 2.13
C GLU A 86 -8.91 2.34 1.71
N LYS A 87 -7.92 2.29 0.80
CA LYS A 87 -7.28 3.50 0.28
C LYS A 87 -8.24 4.38 -0.51
N PHE A 88 -9.12 3.77 -1.28
CA PHE A 88 -10.16 4.50 -2.02
C PHE A 88 -11.16 5.15 -1.06
N VAL A 89 -11.60 4.43 -0.04
CA VAL A 89 -12.48 4.96 1.01
C VAL A 89 -11.80 6.11 1.76
N ASP A 90 -10.53 5.97 2.15
CA ASP A 90 -9.72 7.03 2.77
C ASP A 90 -9.50 8.27 1.87
N SER A 91 -9.51 8.06 0.56
CA SER A 91 -9.32 9.12 -0.44
C SER A 91 -10.62 9.85 -0.76
N VAL A 92 -11.76 9.15 -0.74
CA VAL A 92 -13.07 9.68 -1.14
C VAL A 92 -13.83 10.23 0.06
N LEU A 93 -13.66 9.64 1.24
CA LEU A 93 -14.25 10.17 2.45
C LEU A 93 -13.41 11.35 2.96
N PRO A 94 -14.02 12.53 3.20
CA PRO A 94 -13.32 13.60 3.89
C PRO A 94 -12.93 13.08 5.27
N LYS A 95 -11.61 13.07 5.55
CA LYS A 95 -11.07 12.65 6.85
C LYS A 95 -11.75 13.46 7.96
N LYS A 96 -12.74 12.85 8.62
CA LYS A 96 -13.27 13.41 9.86
C LYS A 96 -12.11 13.34 10.84
N LYS A 97 -11.57 14.51 11.23
CA LYS A 97 -10.49 14.60 12.22
C LYS A 97 -10.86 13.65 13.37
N PRO A 98 -9.97 12.72 13.77
CA PRO A 98 -10.27 11.86 14.90
C PRO A 98 -10.66 12.78 16.05
N ALA A 99 -11.86 12.59 16.60
CA ALA A 99 -12.28 13.32 17.78
C ALA A 99 -11.15 13.21 18.81
N PRO A 100 -10.73 14.31 19.47
CA PRO A 100 -9.64 14.27 20.42
C PRO A 100 -9.94 13.15 21.42
N ARG A 101 -9.12 12.09 21.36
CA ARG A 101 -9.15 11.04 22.38
C ARG A 101 -8.87 11.78 23.67
N LYS A 102 -9.87 11.88 24.55
CA LYS A 102 -9.65 12.31 25.94
C LYS A 102 -8.44 11.51 26.43
N PRO A 103 -7.42 12.15 27.02
CA PRO A 103 -6.26 11.43 27.51
C PRO A 103 -6.74 10.27 28.37
N MET A 104 -6.48 9.06 27.89
CA MET A 104 -6.68 7.87 28.71
C MET A 104 -5.73 8.05 29.87
N ALA A 105 -6.27 8.16 31.09
CA ALA A 105 -5.51 8.48 32.29
C ALA A 105 -4.30 7.53 32.36
N THR A 106 -3.10 8.11 32.30
CA THR A 106 -1.85 7.40 32.54
C THR A 106 -1.90 6.89 33.98
N ILE A 107 -2.16 5.60 34.17
CA ILE A 107 -1.88 4.94 35.44
C ILE A 107 -0.36 4.86 35.54
N GLN A 108 0.23 5.75 36.33
CA GLN A 108 1.65 5.66 36.66
C GLN A 108 1.88 4.42 37.52
N PRO A 109 2.92 3.60 37.27
CA PRO A 109 3.26 2.51 38.16
C PRO A 109 3.66 3.08 39.53
N ALA A 110 3.18 2.44 40.60
CA ALA A 110 3.47 2.83 41.96
C ALA A 110 4.99 2.77 42.22
N SER A 111 5.55 3.89 42.70
CA SER A 111 6.93 3.96 43.18
C SER A 111 7.04 3.15 44.47
N THR A 112 7.65 1.97 44.40
CA THR A 112 8.07 1.21 45.57
C THR A 112 9.29 1.88 46.18
N LYS A 113 9.12 2.41 47.38
CA LYS A 113 10.20 2.94 48.23
C LYS A 113 10.73 1.85 49.15
#